data_AF-A0A7N2MTF1-F1
#
_entry.id   AF-A0A7N2MTF1-F1
#
_cell.length_a   1.000
_cell.length_b   1.000
_cell.length_c   1.000
_cell.angle_alpha   90.00
_cell.angle_beta   90.00
_cell.angle_gamma   90.00
#
_symmetry.space_group_name_H-M   'P 1'
#
loop_
_entity.id
_entity.type
_entity.pdbx_description
1 polymer ?
#
loop_
_entity_poly.entity_id
_entity_poly.type
_entity_poly.pdbx_seq_one_letter_code
_entity_poly.pdbx_strand_id
1 'polypeptide(L)'
;MEKIDPRHHYGHNLHFYYDVCSDSKSTQPFFYWLDVGDGKDLNLERCLRTVLQRQCIAYLGPKEREAYEVIVESGKLLYRQTGMLINTVEGSKWIFVLSTSRALYVGQKKKGVFQHSSFLSGGAKSAAGRLVAHDGVLEVLSIT
;
A
#
# COMPACT_ATOMS: atom_id res chain seq x y z
N MET A 1 6.94 7.31 -7.60
CA MET A 1 6.06 8.48 -7.43
C MET A 1 5.35 8.46 -6.08
N GLU A 2 4.48 7.49 -5.78
CA GLU A 2 3.77 7.39 -4.48
C GLU A 2 4.70 7.51 -3.24
N LYS A 3 5.86 6.84 -3.25
CA LYS A 3 6.81 6.86 -2.12
C LYS A 3 7.42 8.23 -1.80
N ILE A 4 7.47 9.12 -2.78
CA ILE A 4 8.04 10.48 -2.65
C ILE A 4 6.95 11.55 -2.62
N ASP A 5 5.69 11.16 -2.82
CA ASP A 5 4.54 12.04 -2.70
C ASP A 5 4.26 12.30 -1.20
N PRO A 6 4.33 13.56 -0.72
CA PRO A 6 4.06 13.88 0.68
C PRO A 6 2.65 13.51 1.15
N ARG A 7 1.68 13.45 0.23
CA ARG A 7 0.28 13.08 0.52
C ARG A 7 0.00 11.59 0.31
N HIS A 8 0.99 10.86 -0.21
CA HIS A 8 0.90 9.44 -0.52
C HIS A 8 -0.32 9.09 -1.39
N HIS A 9 -0.64 9.93 -2.38
CA HIS A 9 -1.73 9.60 -3.30
C HIS A 9 -1.45 8.26 -3.97
N TYR A 10 -2.52 7.51 -4.21
CA TYR A 10 -2.43 6.19 -4.80
C TYR A 10 -1.72 6.27 -6.15
N GLY A 11 -0.56 5.60 -6.26
CA GLY A 11 0.35 5.81 -7.38
C GLY A 11 -0.27 5.56 -8.77
N HIS A 12 -1.26 4.67 -8.86
CA HIS A 12 -2.00 4.43 -10.11
C HIS A 12 -2.76 5.67 -10.58
N ASN A 13 -3.44 6.37 -9.66
CA ASN A 13 -4.19 7.58 -9.97
C ASN A 13 -3.24 8.75 -10.26
N LEU A 14 -2.17 8.84 -9.48
CA LEU A 14 -1.14 9.88 -9.62
C LEU A 14 -0.46 9.84 -10.99
N HIS A 15 -0.30 8.63 -11.56
CA HIS A 15 0.30 8.45 -12.88
C HIS A 15 -0.47 9.15 -14.01
N PHE A 16 -1.82 9.15 -13.96
CA PHE A 16 -2.61 9.83 -14.99
C PHE A 16 -2.34 11.34 -15.04
N TYR A 17 -2.12 11.94 -13.88
CA TYR A 17 -1.77 13.36 -13.78
C TYR A 17 -0.32 13.62 -14.19
N TYR A 18 0.58 12.69 -13.87
CA TYR A 18 1.97 12.77 -14.28
C TYR A 18 2.13 12.73 -15.81
N ASP A 19 1.38 11.87 -16.49
CA ASP A 19 1.40 11.80 -17.95
C ASP A 19 1.04 13.16 -18.57
N VAL A 20 -0.03 13.81 -18.10
CA VAL A 20 -0.44 15.14 -18.58
C VAL A 20 0.59 16.23 -18.23
N CYS A 21 1.16 16.20 -17.02
CA CYS A 21 2.21 17.13 -16.63
C CYS A 21 3.43 16.99 -17.54
N SER A 22 3.84 15.75 -17.82
CA SER A 22 5.02 15.42 -18.64
C SER A 22 4.83 15.83 -20.10
N ASP A 23 3.62 15.73 -20.62
CA ASP A 23 3.28 16.13 -21.99
C ASP A 23 3.03 17.64 -22.13
N SER A 24 2.95 18.37 -21.00
CA SER A 24 2.76 19.82 -20.98
C SER A 24 4.08 20.57 -21.24
N LYS A 25 3.98 21.86 -21.55
CA LYS A 25 5.14 22.76 -21.63
C LYS A 25 5.61 23.27 -20.26
N SER A 26 5.04 22.76 -19.16
CA SER A 26 5.36 23.26 -17.82
C SER A 26 6.75 22.81 -17.40
N THR A 27 7.52 23.73 -16.81
CA THR A 27 8.83 23.43 -16.19
C THR A 27 8.72 23.24 -14.68
N GLN A 28 7.49 23.23 -14.15
CA GLN A 28 7.23 23.11 -12.73
C GLN A 28 7.51 21.67 -12.25
N PRO A 29 8.08 21.47 -11.04
CA PRO A 29 8.16 20.14 -10.44
C PRO A 29 6.77 19.52 -10.31
N PHE A 30 6.62 18.23 -10.61
CA PHE A 30 5.30 17.57 -10.72
C PHE A 30 4.36 17.81 -9.53
N PHE A 31 4.82 17.66 -8.29
CA PHE A 31 3.96 17.88 -7.12
C PHE A 31 3.57 19.34 -6.94
N TYR A 32 4.46 20.28 -7.30
CA TYR A 32 4.11 21.69 -7.32
C TYR A 32 3.06 21.96 -8.39
N TRP A 33 3.28 21.49 -9.62
CA TRP A 33 2.35 21.60 -10.74
C TRP A 33 0.97 21.04 -10.37
N LEU A 34 0.94 19.88 -9.71
CA LEU A 34 -0.27 19.19 -9.32
C LEU A 34 -1.03 19.93 -8.23
N ASP A 35 -0.38 20.41 -7.17
CA ASP A 35 -1.06 20.92 -5.97
C ASP A 35 -1.23 22.44 -5.93
N VAL A 36 -0.38 23.20 -6.63
CA VAL A 36 -0.30 24.67 -6.51
C VAL A 36 -0.23 25.35 -7.88
N GLY A 37 0.48 24.74 -8.83
CA GLY A 37 0.78 25.30 -10.13
C GLY A 37 -0.29 25.02 -11.18
N ASP A 38 0.14 24.83 -12.42
CA ASP A 38 -0.76 24.88 -13.59
C ASP A 38 -1.79 23.75 -13.62
N GLY A 39 -1.50 22.62 -12.95
CA GLY A 39 -2.37 21.44 -12.89
C GLY A 39 -3.34 21.42 -11.71
N LYS A 40 -3.37 22.44 -10.84
CA LYS A 40 -4.17 22.42 -9.59
C LYS A 40 -5.67 22.24 -9.81
N ASP A 41 -6.20 22.82 -10.88
CA ASP A 41 -7.63 22.80 -11.22
C ASP A 41 -7.96 21.75 -12.29
N LEU A 42 -6.97 20.97 -12.73
CA LEU A 42 -7.14 19.92 -13.72
C LEU A 42 -7.96 18.76 -13.15
N ASN A 43 -8.99 18.36 -13.90
CA ASN A 43 -9.86 17.24 -13.57
C ASN A 43 -9.91 16.27 -14.76
N LEU A 44 -9.37 15.06 -14.58
CA LEU A 44 -9.26 14.07 -15.66
C LEU A 44 -10.45 13.12 -15.63
N GLU A 45 -11.02 12.81 -16.80
CA GLU A 45 -12.11 11.83 -16.90
C GLU A 45 -11.72 10.44 -16.37
N ARG A 46 -10.46 10.03 -16.62
CA ARG A 46 -9.92 8.73 -16.18
C ARG A 46 -9.67 8.67 -14.68
N CYS A 47 -9.46 9.81 -14.03
CA CYS A 47 -9.30 9.91 -12.58
C CYS A 47 -9.66 11.33 -12.14
N LEU A 48 -10.87 11.47 -11.59
CA LEU A 48 -11.31 12.76 -11.08
C LEU A 48 -10.39 13.26 -9.96
N ARG A 49 -10.26 14.58 -9.82
CA ARG A 49 -9.45 15.22 -8.79
C ARG A 49 -9.86 14.81 -7.38
N THR A 50 -11.17 14.67 -7.16
CA THR A 50 -11.74 14.19 -5.89
C THR A 50 -11.37 12.74 -5.60
N VAL A 51 -11.21 11.90 -6.62
CA VAL A 51 -10.77 10.50 -6.47
C VAL A 51 -9.27 10.45 -6.14
N LEU A 52 -8.45 11.26 -6.83
CA LEU A 52 -7.03 11.38 -6.53
C LEU A 52 -6.81 11.77 -5.07
N GLN A 53 -7.45 12.85 -4.61
CA GLN A 53 -7.32 13.37 -3.25
C GLN A 53 -7.85 12.43 -2.17
N ARG A 54 -8.88 11.64 -2.49
CA ARG A 54 -9.48 10.68 -1.55
C ARG A 54 -8.66 9.39 -1.41
N GLN A 55 -8.06 8.91 -2.49
CA GLN A 55 -7.31 7.66 -2.49
C GLN A 55 -5.85 7.91 -2.16
N CYS A 56 -5.55 7.96 -0.87
CA CYS A 56 -4.19 8.00 -0.34
C CYS A 56 -3.85 6.70 0.38
N ILE A 57 -2.62 6.22 0.19
CA ILE A 57 -2.13 5.02 0.85
C ILE A 57 -1.77 5.33 2.29
N ALA A 58 -2.40 4.62 3.22
CA ALA A 58 -2.11 4.69 4.64
C ALA A 58 -0.72 4.09 4.90
N TYR A 59 0.18 4.90 5.43
CA TYR A 59 1.50 4.49 5.87
C TYR A 59 1.49 4.28 7.38
N LEU A 60 1.80 3.06 7.82
CA LEU A 60 1.74 2.69 9.22
C LEU A 60 3.04 3.08 9.94
N GLY A 61 2.88 3.76 11.06
CA GLY A 61 3.95 3.98 12.03
C GLY A 61 4.35 2.69 12.76
N PRO A 62 5.47 2.69 13.50
CA PRO A 62 5.96 1.53 14.22
C PRO A 62 4.93 0.87 15.14
N LYS A 63 4.14 1.65 15.87
CA LYS A 63 3.08 1.14 16.77
C LYS A 63 1.88 0.58 16.00
N GLU A 64 1.46 1.25 14.93
CA GLU A 64 0.27 0.85 14.17
C GLU A 64 0.48 -0.45 13.41
N ARG A 65 1.70 -0.71 12.91
CA ARG A 65 2.01 -1.95 12.19
C ARG A 65 2.14 -3.18 13.08
N GLU A 66 2.31 -3.03 14.40
CA GLU A 66 2.37 -4.17 15.32
C GLU A 66 1.06 -4.99 15.28
N ALA A 67 -0.08 -4.35 15.03
CA ALA A 67 -1.38 -5.01 14.86
C ALA A 67 -1.42 -5.98 13.65
N TYR A 68 -0.45 -5.88 12.74
CA TYR A 68 -0.36 -6.70 11.53
C TYR A 68 0.81 -7.69 11.58
N GLU A 69 1.62 -7.67 12.64
CA GLU A 69 2.77 -8.56 12.76
C GLU A 69 2.30 -10.00 12.98
N VAL A 70 2.89 -10.93 12.23
CA VAL A 70 2.54 -12.35 12.23
C VAL A 70 3.75 -13.17 12.65
N ILE A 71 3.52 -14.14 13.53
CA ILE A 71 4.49 -15.14 13.96
C ILE A 71 4.01 -16.53 13.56
N VAL A 72 4.94 -17.48 13.56
CA VAL A 72 4.63 -18.91 13.38
C VAL A 72 4.74 -19.60 14.74
N GLU A 73 3.67 -20.22 15.19
CA GLU A 73 3.63 -21.04 16.39
C GLU A 73 2.97 -22.38 16.07
N SER A 74 3.64 -23.48 16.42
CA SER A 74 3.16 -24.84 16.12
C SER A 74 2.77 -25.05 14.65
N GLY A 75 3.52 -24.45 13.72
CA GLY A 75 3.27 -24.53 12.28
C GLY A 75 2.11 -23.69 11.76
N LYS A 76 1.49 -22.86 12.60
CA LYS A 76 0.36 -21.98 12.25
C LYS A 76 0.77 -20.52 12.28
N LEU A 77 0.17 -19.70 11.42
CA LEU A 77 0.32 -18.25 11.36
C LEU A 77 -0.66 -17.59 12.33
N LEU A 78 -0.15 -16.71 13.20
CA LEU A 78 -0.95 -15.97 14.18
C LEU A 78 -0.52 -14.52 14.25
N TYR A 79 -1.45 -13.62 14.53
CA TYR A 79 -1.14 -12.24 14.88
C TYR A 79 -0.40 -12.20 16.21
N ARG A 80 0.78 -11.57 16.24
CA ARG A 80 1.67 -11.54 17.41
C ARG A 80 1.00 -10.92 18.63
N GLN A 81 0.26 -9.83 18.44
CA GLN A 81 -0.37 -9.11 19.56
C GLN A 81 -1.57 -9.87 20.16
N THR A 82 -2.38 -10.53 19.33
CA THR A 82 -3.67 -11.11 19.78
C THR A 82 -3.63 -12.63 19.94
N GLY A 83 -2.62 -13.30 19.37
CA GLY A 83 -2.58 -14.76 19.28
C GLY A 83 -3.65 -15.35 18.36
N MET A 84 -4.42 -14.52 17.63
CA MET A 84 -5.46 -15.01 16.73
C MET A 84 -4.85 -15.59 15.46
N LEU A 85 -5.36 -16.76 15.05
CA LEU A 85 -4.99 -17.40 13.80
C LEU A 85 -5.29 -16.49 12.61
N ILE A 86 -4.39 -16.47 11.64
CA ILE A 86 -4.65 -15.83 10.36
C ILE A 86 -5.70 -16.63 9.61
N ASN A 87 -6.81 -15.97 9.31
CA ASN A 87 -7.88 -16.53 8.49
C ASN A 87 -8.23 -15.50 7.40
N THR A 88 -7.92 -15.86 6.16
CA THR A 88 -8.13 -14.97 5.01
C THR A 88 -9.54 -15.11 4.47
N VAL A 89 -10.20 -13.98 4.25
CA VAL A 89 -11.55 -13.95 3.68
C VAL A 89 -11.51 -14.22 2.18
N GLU A 90 -12.33 -15.18 1.72
CA GLU A 90 -12.51 -15.48 0.30
C GLU A 90 -13.01 -14.24 -0.48
N GLY A 91 -12.66 -14.16 -1.77
CA GLY A 91 -12.97 -12.99 -2.61
C GLY A 91 -12.15 -11.73 -2.27
N SER A 92 -11.33 -11.76 -1.21
CA SER A 92 -10.44 -10.66 -0.85
C SER A 92 -8.99 -10.92 -1.24
N LYS A 93 -8.24 -9.84 -1.48
CA LYS A 93 -6.79 -9.92 -1.70
C LYS A 93 -6.05 -9.67 -0.40
N TRP A 94 -5.38 -10.70 0.12
CA TRP A 94 -4.51 -10.60 1.28
C TRP A 94 -3.05 -10.50 0.84
N ILE A 95 -2.29 -9.66 1.53
CA ILE A 95 -0.91 -9.34 1.19
C ILE A 95 0.00 -9.51 2.38
N PHE A 96 1.26 -9.83 2.11
CA PHE A 96 2.30 -9.88 3.12
C PHE A 96 3.50 -9.01 2.75
N VAL A 97 4.23 -8.55 3.77
CA VAL A 97 5.55 -7.94 3.64
C VAL A 97 6.48 -8.56 4.66
N LEU A 98 7.66 -9.01 4.20
CA LEU A 98 8.78 -9.39 5.05
C LEU A 98 9.76 -8.22 5.13
N SER A 99 9.96 -7.67 6.32
CA SER A 99 10.93 -6.59 6.55
C SER A 99 12.37 -7.10 6.46
N THR A 100 13.32 -6.17 6.37
CA THR A 100 14.76 -6.47 6.44
C THR A 100 15.19 -7.01 7.80
N SER A 101 14.41 -6.74 8.86
CA SER A 101 14.59 -7.31 10.20
C SER A 101 13.87 -8.65 10.39
N ARG A 102 13.40 -9.28 9.30
CA ARG A 102 12.65 -10.55 9.28
C ARG A 102 11.31 -10.52 10.02
N ALA A 103 10.73 -9.36 10.25
CA ALA A 103 9.35 -9.25 10.74
C ALA A 103 8.38 -9.46 9.57
N LEU A 104 7.41 -10.36 9.74
CA LEU A 104 6.37 -10.64 8.77
C LEU A 104 5.11 -9.86 9.13
N TYR A 105 4.58 -9.10 8.17
CA TYR A 105 3.32 -8.39 8.32
C TYR A 105 2.30 -8.92 7.31
N VAL A 106 1.06 -9.16 7.75
CA VAL A 106 -0.01 -9.69 6.89
C VAL A 106 -1.28 -8.87 7.10
N GLY A 107 -1.97 -8.56 6.01
CA GLY A 107 -3.23 -7.84 6.07
C GLY A 107 -3.99 -7.87 4.75
N GLN A 108 -5.27 -7.52 4.82
CA GLN A 108 -6.12 -7.40 3.64
C GLN A 108 -5.76 -6.14 2.86
N LYS A 109 -5.49 -6.28 1.56
CA LYS A 109 -5.30 -5.16 0.64
C LYS A 109 -6.62 -4.41 0.45
N LYS A 110 -6.58 -3.08 0.53
CA LYS A 110 -7.70 -2.19 0.22
C LYS A 110 -7.28 -1.25 -0.91
N LYS A 111 -7.87 -1.39 -2.10
CA LYS A 111 -7.46 -0.62 -3.29
C LYS A 111 -7.51 0.88 -3.00
N GLY A 112 -6.41 1.59 -3.28
CA GLY A 112 -6.30 3.03 -3.06
C GLY A 112 -6.17 3.47 -1.60
N VAL A 113 -6.06 2.53 -0.64
CA VAL A 113 -5.96 2.84 0.80
C VAL A 113 -4.86 2.04 1.49
N PHE A 114 -4.77 0.74 1.25
CA PHE A 114 -3.84 -0.14 1.96
C PHE A 114 -3.20 -1.15 1.02
N GLN A 115 -1.87 -1.14 0.94
CA GLN A 115 -1.09 -2.04 0.09
C GLN A 115 0.29 -2.31 0.71
N HIS A 116 1.18 -3.00 -0.02
CA HIS A 116 2.47 -3.43 0.55
C HIS A 116 3.32 -2.27 1.11
N SER A 117 3.30 -1.09 0.50
CA SER A 117 4.02 0.09 1.01
C SER A 117 3.51 0.54 2.38
N SER A 118 2.27 0.23 2.73
CA SER A 118 1.63 0.62 4.00
C SER A 118 2.37 0.09 5.23
N PHE A 119 2.77 -1.19 5.24
CA PHE A 119 3.35 -1.81 6.44
C PHE A 119 4.65 -1.18 6.93
N LEU A 120 5.47 -0.70 5.99
CA LEU A 120 6.80 -0.18 6.29
C LEU A 120 6.94 1.31 5.93
N SER A 121 5.82 2.01 5.71
CA SER A 121 5.81 3.42 5.33
C SER A 121 6.73 3.73 4.14
N GLY A 122 6.66 2.89 3.10
CA GLY A 122 7.52 2.99 1.91
C GLY A 122 8.96 2.48 2.08
N GLY A 123 9.34 2.04 3.29
CA GLY A 123 10.66 1.49 3.63
C GLY A 123 11.06 0.24 2.86
N ALA A 124 12.33 -0.14 3.01
CA ALA A 124 12.90 -1.32 2.37
C ALA A 124 12.27 -2.61 2.90
N LYS A 125 12.05 -3.57 2.00
CA LYS A 125 11.45 -4.88 2.30
C LYS A 125 12.26 -5.97 1.62
N SER A 126 12.38 -7.13 2.26
CA SER A 126 13.06 -8.29 1.70
C SER A 126 12.18 -9.06 0.73
N ALA A 127 10.88 -9.18 1.04
CA ALA A 127 9.91 -9.82 0.17
C ALA A 127 8.52 -9.21 0.37
N ALA A 128 7.68 -9.35 -0.64
CA ALA A 128 6.28 -8.98 -0.57
C ALA A 128 5.47 -9.84 -1.52
N GLY A 129 4.19 -10.04 -1.21
CA GLY A 129 3.38 -10.89 -2.06
C GLY A 129 1.94 -11.01 -1.63
N ARG A 130 1.27 -12.02 -2.17
CA ARG A 130 -0.07 -12.47 -1.75
C ARG A 130 0.07 -13.67 -0.84
N LEU A 131 -0.84 -13.77 0.11
CA LEU A 131 -0.98 -14.90 1.02
C LEU A 131 -2.46 -15.34 1.08
N VAL A 132 -2.70 -16.64 1.24
CA VAL A 132 -3.99 -17.23 1.62
C VAL A 132 -3.72 -18.21 2.76
N ALA A 133 -4.51 -18.13 3.82
CA ALA A 133 -4.40 -19.02 4.97
C ALA A 133 -5.75 -19.21 5.64
N HIS A 134 -6.03 -20.44 6.07
CA HIS A 134 -7.24 -20.79 6.82
C HIS A 134 -6.85 -21.52 8.10
N ASP A 135 -7.45 -21.13 9.23
CA ASP A 135 -7.09 -21.63 10.57
C ASP A 135 -5.57 -21.58 10.87
N GLY A 136 -4.92 -20.52 10.36
CA GLY A 136 -3.48 -20.30 10.47
C GLY A 136 -2.63 -21.18 9.55
N VAL A 137 -3.21 -22.11 8.79
CA VAL A 137 -2.50 -22.95 7.83
C VAL A 137 -2.31 -22.17 6.52
N LEU A 138 -1.06 -22.01 6.11
CA LEU A 138 -0.72 -21.36 4.85
C LEU A 138 -1.08 -22.28 3.66
N GLU A 139 -1.92 -21.78 2.76
CA GLU A 139 -2.32 -22.52 1.56
C GLU A 139 -1.68 -21.96 0.29
N VAL A 140 -1.55 -20.63 0.21
CA VAL A 140 -0.94 -19.95 -0.94
C VAL A 140 0.02 -18.90 -0.45
N LEU A 141 1.21 -18.91 -1.05
CA LEU A 141 2.20 -17.86 -0.92
C LEU A 141 2.78 -17.55 -2.31
N SER A 142 2.58 -16.33 -2.80
CA SER A 142 3.11 -15.91 -4.11
C SER A 142 3.83 -14.57 -3.98
N ILE A 143 5.12 -14.55 -4.33
CA ILE A 143 5.97 -13.36 -4.29
C ILE A 143 5.70 -12.52 -5.54
N THR A 144 5.67 -11.18 -5.38
CA THR A 144 5.48 -10.20 -6.47
C THR A 144 6.77 -9.44 -6.74
#